data_AF-A0A1T4PZC9-F1
#
_entry.id   AF-A0A1T4PZC9-F1
#
_cell.length_a   1.000
_cell.length_b   1.000
_cell.length_c   1.000
_cell.angle_alpha   90.00
_cell.angle_beta   90.00
_cell.angle_gamma   90.00
#
_symmetry.space_group_name_H-M   'P 1'
#
loop_
_entity.id
_entity.type
_entity.pdbx_description
1 polymer ?
#
loop_
_entity_poly.entity_id
_entity_poly.type
_entity_poly.pdbx_seq_one_letter_code
_entity_poly.pdbx_strand_id
1 'polypeptide(L)'
;MNEIKRVFKRGFVTSGIILVYGIVTFNYLVYLGMFIGSLLSILGFYLICLDARASVMSNSPFRVGVTGYLKRYCIYGIFLGVTLKFFGIPMFVSSAIGLLSIRFNILLMALFDNIKKFKAKHLNLK
;
A
#
# COMPACT_ATOMS: atom_id res chain seq x y z
N MET A 1 13.77 10.65 4.25
CA MET A 1 12.50 10.93 4.99
C MET A 1 11.43 11.62 4.14
N ASN A 2 11.80 12.53 3.22
CA ASN A 2 10.85 13.26 2.37
C ASN A 2 10.08 12.36 1.38
N GLU A 3 10.72 11.32 0.83
CA GLU A 3 10.03 10.38 -0.07
C GLU A 3 8.99 9.52 0.65
N ILE A 4 9.31 9.03 1.85
CA ILE A 4 8.36 8.31 2.70
C ILE A 4 7.13 9.19 2.97
N LYS A 5 7.33 10.44 3.42
CA LYS A 5 6.23 11.41 3.61
C LYS A 5 5.40 11.62 2.33
N ARG A 6 6.04 11.64 1.16
CA ARG A 6 5.37 11.76 -0.14
C ARG A 6 4.51 10.54 -0.45
N VAL A 7 4.99 9.33 -0.18
CA VAL A 7 4.22 8.08 -0.33
C VAL A 7 3.01 8.07 0.59
N PHE A 8 3.16 8.44 1.86
CA PHE A 8 2.04 8.58 2.78
C PHE A 8 1.00 9.59 2.30
N LYS A 9 1.44 10.80 1.92
CA LYS A 9 0.52 11.85 1.43
C LYS A 9 -0.29 11.37 0.22
N ARG A 10 0.34 10.69 -0.73
CA ARG A 10 -0.35 10.12 -1.90
C ARG A 10 -1.25 8.94 -1.54
N GLY A 11 -0.83 8.08 -0.62
CA GLY A 11 -1.64 6.99 -0.08
C GLY A 11 -2.95 7.50 0.53
N PHE A 12 -2.87 8.53 1.39
CA PHE A 12 -4.05 9.18 1.97
C PHE A 12 -4.95 9.83 0.90
N VAL A 13 -4.37 10.51 -0.08
CA VAL A 13 -5.14 11.08 -1.21
C VAL A 13 -5.87 9.98 -1.98
N THR A 14 -5.20 8.86 -2.25
CA THR A 14 -5.80 7.72 -2.97
C THR A 14 -6.95 7.12 -2.16
N SER A 15 -6.76 6.96 -0.85
CA SER A 15 -7.80 6.51 0.09
C SER A 15 -9.00 7.45 0.11
N GLY A 16 -8.76 8.76 0.09
CA GLY A 16 -9.81 9.78 -0.03
C GLY A 16 -10.57 9.70 -1.36
N ILE A 17 -9.88 9.49 -2.48
CA ILE A 17 -10.52 9.31 -3.80
C ILE A 17 -11.42 8.07 -3.82
N ILE A 18 -10.96 6.95 -3.24
CA ILE A 18 -11.76 5.73 -3.12
C ILE A 18 -13.04 5.99 -2.31
N LEU A 19 -12.94 6.78 -1.24
CA LEU A 19 -14.07 7.13 -0.39
C LEU A 19 -15.09 8.00 -1.17
N VAL A 20 -14.64 9.02 -1.90
CA VAL A 20 -15.50 9.87 -2.74
C VAL A 20 -16.16 9.05 -3.86
N TYR A 21 -15.39 8.19 -4.54
CA TYR A 21 -15.92 7.34 -5.61
C TYR A 21 -16.99 6.37 -5.08
N GLY A 22 -16.83 5.89 -3.86
CA GLY A 22 -17.77 4.98 -3.22
C GLY A 22 -19.11 5.59 -2.84
N ILE A 23 -19.13 6.89 -2.53
CA ILE A 23 -20.38 7.63 -2.26
C ILE A 23 -21.23 7.74 -3.54
N VAL A 24 -20.60 7.81 -4.72
CA VAL A 24 -21.29 8.03 -6.00
C VAL A 24 -21.99 6.78 -6.55
N THR A 25 -21.53 5.58 -6.19
CA THR A 25 -21.88 4.31 -6.87
C THR A 25 -22.68 3.33 -6.01
N PHE A 26 -23.15 3.76 -4.84
CA PHE A 26 -24.12 3.07 -3.95
C PHE A 26 -23.78 1.63 -3.47
N ASN A 27 -22.66 1.03 -3.90
CA ASN A 27 -22.30 -0.36 -3.55
C ASN A 27 -21.42 -0.42 -2.29
N TYR A 28 -22.04 -0.20 -1.13
CA TYR A 28 -21.35 0.06 0.15
C TYR A 28 -20.29 -0.98 0.55
N LEU A 29 -20.52 -2.28 0.28
CA LEU A 29 -19.61 -3.37 0.65
C LEU A 29 -18.28 -3.31 -0.10
N VAL A 30 -18.33 -3.02 -1.40
CA VAL A 30 -17.15 -2.95 -2.27
C VAL A 30 -16.28 -1.76 -1.87
N TYR A 31 -16.90 -0.63 -1.53
CA TYR A 31 -16.17 0.58 -1.14
C TYR A 31 -15.58 0.50 0.25
N LEU A 32 -16.32 -0.04 1.22
CA LEU A 32 -15.79 -0.26 2.55
C LEU A 32 -14.61 -1.24 2.50
N GLY A 33 -14.72 -2.32 1.73
CA GLY A 33 -13.62 -3.24 1.52
C GLY A 33 -12.38 -2.55 0.95
N MET A 34 -12.55 -1.82 -0.16
CA MET A 34 -11.46 -1.09 -0.82
C MET A 34 -10.83 -0.01 0.07
N PHE A 35 -11.65 0.74 0.81
CA PHE A 35 -11.21 1.80 1.70
C PHE A 35 -10.42 1.23 2.89
N ILE A 36 -10.98 0.25 3.62
CA ILE A 36 -10.31 -0.40 4.75
C ILE A 36 -9.04 -1.12 4.28
N GLY A 37 -9.09 -1.78 3.12
CA GLY A 37 -7.91 -2.36 2.49
C GLY A 37 -6.83 -1.32 2.20
N SER A 38 -7.21 -0.12 1.74
CA SER A 38 -6.25 0.97 1.50
C SER A 38 -5.62 1.50 2.78
N LEU A 39 -6.39 1.65 3.86
CA LEU A 39 -5.88 2.05 5.17
C LEU A 39 -4.91 0.99 5.72
N LEU A 40 -5.25 -0.28 5.57
CA LEU A 40 -4.39 -1.39 5.99
C LEU A 40 -3.11 -1.46 5.14
N SER A 41 -3.17 -1.07 3.87
CA SER A 41 -1.99 -0.86 3.03
C SER A 41 -1.08 0.25 3.57
N ILE A 42 -1.65 1.36 4.05
CA ILE A 42 -0.91 2.48 4.67
C ILE A 42 -0.22 2.04 5.96
N LEU A 43 -0.94 1.35 6.83
CA LEU A 43 -0.38 0.78 8.05
C LEU A 43 0.70 -0.28 7.74
N GLY A 44 0.46 -1.11 6.74
CA GLY A 44 1.41 -2.10 6.26
C GLY A 44 2.72 -1.49 5.79
N PHE A 45 2.65 -0.39 5.04
CA PHE A 45 3.82 0.37 4.61
C PHE A 45 4.53 1.08 5.76
N TYR A 46 3.78 1.58 6.74
CA TYR A 46 4.34 2.12 7.98
C TYR A 46 5.16 1.07 8.73
N LEU A 47 4.61 -0.14 8.90
CA LEU A 47 5.30 -1.28 9.50
C LEU A 47 6.57 -1.65 8.73
N ILE A 48 6.55 -1.59 7.39
CA ILE A 48 7.76 -1.78 6.55
C ILE A 48 8.83 -0.73 6.87
N CYS A 49 8.45 0.54 6.98
CA CYS A 49 9.40 1.59 7.32
C CYS A 49 9.98 1.42 8.73
N LEU A 50 9.16 0.96 9.68
CA LEU A 50 9.58 0.72 11.06
C LEU A 50 10.52 -0.48 11.17
N ASP A 51 10.19 -1.59 10.52
CA ASP A 51 11.04 -2.77 10.45
C ASP A 51 12.36 -2.47 9.73
N ALA A 52 12.33 -1.67 8.65
CA ALA A 52 13.54 -1.25 7.95
C ALA A 52 14.48 -0.46 8.85
N ARG A 53 13.94 0.47 9.68
CA ARG A 53 14.74 1.20 10.68
C ARG A 53 15.29 0.25 11.75
N ALA A 54 14.47 -0.66 12.26
CA ALA A 54 14.87 -1.61 13.28
C ALA A 54 15.95 -2.59 12.77
N SER A 55 15.87 -3.02 11.50
CA SER A 55 16.89 -3.87 10.87
C SER A 55 18.24 -3.18 10.74
N VAL A 56 18.28 -1.87 10.47
CA VAL A 56 19.55 -1.10 10.39
C VAL A 56 20.20 -0.95 11.77
N MET A 57 19.41 -0.92 12.84
CA MET A 57 19.90 -0.77 14.22
C MET A 57 20.15 -2.11 14.93
N SER A 58 19.81 -3.24 14.30
CA SER A 58 19.88 -4.57 14.92
C SER A 58 21.15 -5.33 14.53
N ASN A 59 21.72 -6.06 15.50
CA ASN A 59 22.79 -7.02 15.25
C ASN A 59 22.35 -8.23 14.39
N SER A 60 21.05 -8.44 14.19
CA SER A 60 20.51 -9.53 13.36
C SER A 60 19.42 -9.03 12.38
N PRO A 61 19.81 -8.28 11.33
CA PRO A 61 18.87 -7.64 10.39
C PRO A 61 17.90 -8.63 9.71
N PHE A 62 18.38 -9.84 9.41
CA PHE A 62 17.59 -10.90 8.77
C PHE A 62 16.43 -11.37 9.64
N ARG A 63 16.67 -11.61 10.94
CA ARG A 63 15.65 -12.09 11.87
C ARG A 63 14.54 -11.07 12.06
N VAL A 64 14.91 -9.78 12.17
CA VAL A 64 13.96 -8.66 12.26
C VAL A 64 13.11 -8.57 10.99
N GLY A 65 13.75 -8.65 9.82
CA GLY A 65 13.06 -8.59 8.53
C GLY A 65 12.06 -9.73 8.32
N VAL A 66 12.45 -10.97 8.61
CA VAL A 66 11.58 -12.15 8.50
C VAL A 66 10.40 -12.07 9.47
N THR A 67 10.66 -11.70 10.73
CA THR A 67 9.60 -11.61 11.76
C THR A 67 8.58 -10.53 11.41
N GLY A 68 9.05 -9.37 10.96
CA GLY A 68 8.19 -8.28 10.48
C GLY A 68 7.38 -8.68 9.24
N TYR A 69 7.99 -9.40 8.30
CA TYR A 69 7.30 -9.93 7.12
C TYR A 69 6.16 -10.89 7.49
N LEU A 70 6.43 -11.86 8.37
CA LEU A 70 5.45 -12.83 8.83
C LEU A 70 4.26 -12.15 9.53
N LYS A 71 4.55 -11.18 10.41
CA LYS A 71 3.53 -10.42 11.14
C LYS A 71 2.59 -9.68 10.17
N ARG A 72 3.14 -9.02 9.15
CA ARG A 72 2.33 -8.32 8.14
C ARG A 72 1.42 -9.24 7.34
N TYR A 73 1.96 -10.37 6.86
CA TYR A 73 1.17 -11.32 6.09
C TYR A 73 0.10 -12.00 6.95
N CYS A 74 0.37 -12.23 8.23
CA CYS A 74 -0.63 -12.69 9.18
C CYS A 74 -1.79 -11.67 9.33
N ILE A 75 -1.46 -10.38 9.50
CA ILE A 75 -2.48 -9.30 9.58
C ILE A 75 -3.33 -9.25 8.29
N TYR A 76 -2.72 -9.29 7.11
CA TYR A 76 -3.46 -9.28 5.85
C TYR A 76 -4.30 -10.56 5.67
N GLY A 77 -3.77 -11.72 6.05
CA GLY A 77 -4.48 -12.99 5.98
C GLY A 77 -5.71 -13.02 6.87
N ILE A 78 -5.59 -12.54 8.12
CA ILE A 78 -6.73 -12.42 9.05
C ILE A 78 -7.76 -11.46 8.48
N PHE A 79 -7.33 -10.28 8.02
CA PHE A 79 -8.24 -9.29 7.44
C PHE A 79 -9.01 -9.85 6.24
N LEU A 80 -8.31 -10.45 5.28
CA LEU A 80 -8.92 -11.07 4.11
C LEU A 80 -9.83 -12.23 4.48
N GLY A 81 -9.43 -13.08 5.42
CA GLY A 81 -10.24 -14.19 5.92
C GLY A 81 -11.54 -13.72 6.59
N VAL A 82 -11.48 -12.66 7.40
CA VAL A 82 -12.68 -12.04 8.00
C VAL A 82 -13.58 -11.46 6.93
N THR A 83 -13.04 -10.69 5.97
CA THR A 83 -13.86 -10.12 4.89
C THR A 83 -14.54 -11.19 4.03
N LEU A 84 -13.85 -12.30 3.74
CA LEU A 84 -14.41 -13.40 2.97
C LEU A 84 -15.54 -14.12 3.72
N LYS A 85 -15.34 -14.40 5.02
CA LYS A 85 -16.30 -15.16 5.82
C LYS A 85 -17.59 -14.39 6.11
N PHE A 86 -17.49 -13.09 6.40
CA PHE A 86 -18.64 -12.29 6.85
C PHE A 86 -19.33 -11.49 5.75
N PHE A 87 -18.59 -11.07 4.70
CA PHE A 87 -19.09 -10.13 3.70
C PHE A 87 -19.02 -10.67 2.26
N GLY A 88 -18.47 -11.86 2.06
CA GLY A 88 -18.44 -12.57 0.78
C GLY A 88 -17.37 -12.08 -0.19
N ILE A 89 -17.43 -12.63 -1.42
CA ILE A 89 -16.45 -12.39 -2.49
C ILE A 89 -16.31 -10.90 -2.89
N PRO A 90 -17.39 -10.09 -3.01
CA PRO A 90 -17.27 -8.70 -3.45
C PRO A 90 -16.41 -7.84 -2.51
N MET A 91 -16.59 -8.01 -1.20
CA MET A 91 -15.80 -7.27 -0.21
C MET A 91 -14.38 -7.83 -0.11
N PHE A 92 -14.18 -9.14 -0.28
CA PHE A 92 -12.85 -9.74 -0.33
C PHE A 92 -12.00 -9.19 -1.49
N VAL A 93 -12.54 -9.21 -2.71
CA VAL A 93 -11.82 -8.76 -3.92
C VAL A 93 -11.48 -7.28 -3.81
N SER A 94 -12.45 -6.46 -3.41
CA SER A 94 -12.22 -5.02 -3.22
C SER A 94 -11.22 -4.71 -2.11
N SER A 95 -11.25 -5.45 -1.00
CA SER A 95 -10.26 -5.36 0.08
C SER A 95 -8.86 -5.73 -0.39
N ALA A 96 -8.72 -6.78 -1.21
CA ALA A 96 -7.45 -7.17 -1.82
C ALA A 96 -6.91 -6.07 -2.77
N ILE A 97 -7.78 -5.46 -3.58
CA ILE A 97 -7.42 -4.32 -4.44
C ILE A 97 -6.98 -3.13 -3.57
N GLY A 98 -7.71 -2.81 -2.50
CA GLY A 98 -7.36 -1.76 -1.55
C GLY A 98 -5.98 -1.98 -0.93
N LEU A 99 -5.65 -3.21 -0.54
CA LEU A 99 -4.35 -3.59 0.01
C LEU A 99 -3.18 -3.33 -0.94
N LEU A 100 -3.41 -3.34 -2.25
CA LEU A 100 -2.38 -3.09 -3.27
C LEU A 100 -2.16 -1.59 -3.55
N SER A 101 -3.04 -0.70 -3.05
CA SER A 101 -3.04 0.74 -3.37
C SER A 101 -1.70 1.45 -3.15
N ILE A 102 -0.99 1.17 -2.04
CA ILE A 102 0.33 1.80 -1.84
C ILE A 102 1.41 1.19 -2.73
N ARG A 103 1.41 -0.13 -2.91
CA ARG A 103 2.38 -0.78 -3.80
C ARG A 103 2.26 -0.21 -5.21
N PHE A 104 1.03 0.02 -5.66
CA PHE A 104 0.75 0.68 -6.93
C PHE A 104 1.24 2.13 -6.96
N ASN A 105 1.00 2.92 -5.91
CA ASN A 105 1.52 4.30 -5.80
C ASN A 105 3.06 4.38 -5.83
N ILE A 106 3.74 3.46 -5.16
CA ILE A 106 5.21 3.38 -5.16
C ILE A 106 5.71 2.98 -6.55
N LEU A 107 5.09 1.98 -7.17
CA LEU A 107 5.45 1.50 -8.50
C LEU A 107 5.25 2.59 -9.55
N LEU A 108 4.14 3.33 -9.50
CA LEU A 108 3.91 4.52 -10.34
C LEU A 108 5.01 5.56 -10.14
N MET A 109 5.38 5.89 -8.90
CA MET A 109 6.48 6.84 -8.64
C MET A 109 7.80 6.37 -9.26
N ALA A 110 8.17 5.10 -9.04
CA ALA A 110 9.38 4.53 -9.60
C ALA A 110 9.38 4.57 -11.14
N LEU A 111 8.23 4.27 -11.77
CA LEU A 111 8.07 4.36 -13.23
C LEU A 111 8.20 5.81 -13.72
N PHE A 112 7.53 6.77 -13.09
CA PHE A 112 7.64 8.19 -13.47
C PHE A 112 9.07 8.71 -13.34
N ASP A 113 9.77 8.33 -12.27
CA ASP A 113 11.17 8.72 -12.08
C ASP A 113 12.09 8.07 -13.11
N ASN A 114 11.85 6.81 -13.47
CA ASN A 114 12.59 6.13 -14.54
C ASN A 114 12.34 6.76 -15.92
N ILE A 115 11.10 7.09 -16.26
CA ILE A 115 10.75 7.79 -17.50
C ILE A 115 11.42 9.17 -17.54
N LYS A 116 11.42 9.90 -16.42
CA LYS A 116 12.07 11.21 -16.32
C LYS A 116 13.58 11.11 -16.49
N LYS A 117 14.22 10.10 -15.90
CA LYS A 117 15.66 9.80 -16.09
C LYS A 117 15.96 9.42 -17.54
N PHE A 118 15.11 8.62 -18.17
CA PHE A 118 15.25 8.22 -19.57
C PHE A 118 15.13 9.44 -20.50
N LYS A 119 14.12 10.29 -20.27
CA LYS A 119 13.95 11.55 -20.99
C LYS A 119 15.13 12.48 -20.80
N ALA A 120 15.64 12.67 -19.57
CA ALA A 120 16.81 13.50 -19.32
C ALA A 120 18.08 12.97 -20.01
N LYS A 121 18.25 11.65 -20.07
CA LYS A 121 19.39 11.00 -20.74
C LYS A 121 19.35 11.16 -22.27
N HIS A 122 18.18 11.15 -22.88
CA HIS A 122 18.01 11.33 -24.33
C HIS A 122 17.83 12.78 -24.78
N LEU A 123 17.41 13.70 -23.89
CA LEU A 123 17.20 15.12 -24.22
C LEU A 123 18.44 15.99 -23.98
N ASN A 124 19.39 15.58 -23.11
CA ASN A 124 20.69 16.25 -22.93
C ASN A 124 21.77 15.79 -23.92
N LEU A 125 21.38 15.05 -24.96
CA LEU A 125 22.26 14.59 -26.06
C LEU A 125 21.99 15.36 -27.36
N LYS A 126 21.37 16.54 -27.26
CA LYS A 126 21.16 17.47 -28.37
C LYS A 126 21.76 18.82 -28.04
#